data_AF-A0A4T0UJG7-F1
#
_entry.id   AF-A0A4T0UJG7-F1
#
_cell.length_a   1.000
_cell.length_b   1.000
_cell.length_c   1.000
_cell.angle_alpha   90.00
_cell.angle_beta   90.00
_cell.angle_gamma   90.00
#
_symmetry.space_group_name_H-M   'P 1'
#
loop_
_entity.id
_entity.type
_entity.pdbx_description
1 polymer ?
#
loop_
_entity_poly.entity_id
_entity_poly.type
_entity_poly.pdbx_seq_one_letter_code
_entity_poly.pdbx_strand_id
1 'polypeptide(L)'
;MTNMQSEMTRQPEQEHDDEIDLLELLKTLWQGKWLIMACTVLAAAIAVGVALSMPNIYQSRVLLAPAESESGGGLAALAGQMGGLASLAGVSLGDGKASKSDIAVEIGKSRQFVTSFIRRHQLEVALLASTGWDKQSGQLTLDTDLYDPRRKQWVREVKPGESVEPTDWELYKAFSEMMALDKDKKSGLVTLSLDFYSPVLTKQWADWFVQDLNQAVRERDQIEARKNIDYLHKQQAQTALASMQNVFSQLIEQQTKTLMLAEVQQEYAFRTIDPAVIPEEKLKPKRALIAALGTIAGGFAGILLVLVRQQWRTRRGSGGTVQEQANPSVGA
;
A
#
# COMPACT_ATOMS: atom_id res chain seq x y z
N MET A 1 -44.36 -70.68 -36.37
CA MET A 1 -45.10 -70.83 -35.10
C MET A 1 -44.05 -71.10 -34.03
N THR A 2 -43.71 -70.26 -33.05
CA THR A 2 -44.45 -69.16 -32.41
C THR A 2 -43.44 -68.33 -31.60
N ASN A 3 -43.58 -67.00 -31.67
CA ASN A 3 -43.09 -65.93 -30.78
C ASN A 3 -41.70 -66.02 -30.14
N MET A 4 -40.75 -65.27 -30.73
CA MET A 4 -39.71 -64.59 -29.97
C MET A 4 -40.34 -63.39 -29.22
N GLN A 5 -40.55 -63.53 -27.92
CA GLN A 5 -40.82 -62.40 -27.04
C GLN A 5 -39.52 -61.88 -26.46
N SER A 6 -39.29 -60.60 -26.71
CA SER A 6 -38.20 -59.78 -26.19
C SER A 6 -38.30 -59.67 -24.67
N GLU A 7 -37.39 -60.33 -23.94
CA GLU A 7 -37.07 -59.93 -22.58
C GLU A 7 -35.93 -58.90 -22.65
N MET A 8 -36.31 -57.61 -22.68
CA MET A 8 -35.39 -56.53 -22.31
C MET A 8 -35.13 -56.65 -20.81
N THR A 9 -34.12 -57.42 -20.44
CA THR A 9 -33.56 -57.37 -19.09
C THR A 9 -32.91 -56.00 -18.92
N ARG A 10 -33.65 -55.05 -18.32
CA ARG A 10 -33.06 -53.83 -17.77
C ARG A 10 -32.09 -54.29 -16.69
N GLN A 11 -30.80 -54.29 -17.00
CA GLN A 11 -29.78 -54.34 -15.97
C GLN A 11 -29.98 -53.12 -15.08
N PRO A 12 -29.98 -53.28 -13.74
CA PRO A 12 -29.99 -52.12 -12.87
C PRO A 12 -28.73 -51.31 -13.18
N GLU A 13 -28.90 -50.04 -13.55
CA GLU A 13 -27.82 -49.07 -13.43
C GLU A 13 -27.38 -49.12 -11.97
N GLN A 14 -26.23 -49.77 -11.70
CA GLN A 14 -25.48 -49.52 -10.50
C GLN A 14 -24.99 -48.08 -10.63
N GLU A 15 -25.79 -47.12 -10.18
CA GLU A 15 -25.25 -45.90 -9.61
C GLU A 15 -24.29 -46.38 -8.51
N HIS A 16 -23.00 -46.41 -8.83
CA HIS A 16 -21.98 -46.30 -7.81
C HIS A 16 -22.27 -44.95 -7.17
N ASP A 17 -23.01 -44.99 -6.07
CA ASP A 17 -23.07 -43.88 -5.16
C ASP A 17 -21.62 -43.74 -4.67
N ASP A 18 -20.87 -42.85 -5.31
CA ASP A 18 -19.62 -42.30 -4.80
C ASP A 18 -19.99 -41.47 -3.55
N GLU A 19 -20.62 -42.11 -2.57
CA GLU A 19 -20.83 -41.54 -1.25
C GLU A 19 -19.43 -41.43 -0.64
N ILE A 20 -18.99 -40.18 -0.46
CA ILE A 20 -17.78 -39.90 0.29
C ILE A 20 -18.00 -40.38 1.71
N ASP A 21 -17.50 -41.57 2.03
CA ASP A 21 -17.63 -42.19 3.33
C ASP A 21 -16.83 -41.37 4.36
N LEU A 22 -17.52 -40.46 5.07
CA LEU A 22 -16.90 -39.50 6.00
C LEU A 22 -16.09 -40.21 7.10
N LEU A 23 -16.53 -41.41 7.49
CA LEU A 23 -15.87 -42.26 8.49
C LEU A 23 -14.56 -42.86 7.95
N GLU A 24 -14.50 -43.24 6.68
CA GLU A 24 -13.27 -43.75 6.06
C GLU A 24 -12.21 -42.64 5.94
N LEU A 25 -12.66 -41.43 5.58
CA LEU A 25 -11.83 -40.24 5.53
C LEU A 25 -11.22 -39.92 6.91
N LEU A 26 -12.03 -39.95 7.97
CA LEU A 26 -11.56 -39.73 9.34
C LEU A 26 -10.54 -40.79 9.78
N LYS A 27 -10.82 -42.07 9.50
CA LYS A 27 -9.92 -43.18 9.84
C LYS A 27 -8.56 -43.02 9.13
N THR A 28 -8.58 -42.58 7.88
CA THR A 28 -7.37 -42.32 7.10
C THR A 28 -6.53 -41.21 7.73
N LEU A 29 -7.16 -40.08 8.06
CA LEU A 29 -6.47 -38.97 8.71
C LEU A 29 -5.87 -39.40 10.05
N TRP A 30 -6.58 -40.24 10.80
CA TRP A 30 -6.09 -40.72 12.09
C TRP A 30 -4.90 -41.70 11.97
N GLN A 31 -4.84 -42.51 10.91
CA GLN A 31 -3.67 -43.33 10.58
C GLN A 31 -2.46 -42.46 10.19
N GLY A 32 -2.70 -41.34 9.50
CA GLY A 32 -1.69 -40.38 9.07
C GLY A 32 -1.27 -39.35 10.12
N LYS A 33 -1.79 -39.40 11.35
CA LYS A 33 -1.62 -38.35 12.38
C LYS A 33 -0.18 -37.91 12.66
N TRP A 34 0.79 -38.84 12.61
CA TRP A 34 2.21 -38.51 12.79
C TRP A 34 2.79 -37.75 11.61
N LEU A 35 2.35 -38.06 10.38
CA LEU A 35 2.75 -37.33 9.18
C LEU A 35 2.15 -35.92 9.19
N ILE A 36 0.86 -35.79 9.56
CA ILE A 36 0.21 -34.49 9.73
C ILE A 36 0.93 -33.66 10.79
N MET A 37 1.23 -34.26 11.96
CA MET A 37 1.95 -33.58 13.04
C MET A 37 3.34 -33.14 12.60
N ALA A 38 4.13 -34.01 11.94
CA ALA A 38 5.47 -33.69 11.47
C ALA A 38 5.45 -32.54 10.44
N CYS A 39 4.53 -32.58 9.46
CA CYS A 39 4.35 -31.50 8.49
C CYS A 39 3.94 -30.18 9.17
N THR A 40 3.03 -30.24 10.13
CA THR A 40 2.55 -29.06 10.87
C THR A 40 3.68 -28.43 11.68
N VAL A 41 4.44 -29.22 12.44
CA VAL A 41 5.57 -28.74 13.25
C VAL A 41 6.68 -28.16 12.38
N LEU A 42 7.01 -28.83 11.26
CA LEU A 42 8.01 -28.33 10.33
C LEU A 42 7.59 -26.98 9.71
N ALA A 43 6.36 -26.89 9.22
CA ALA A 43 5.84 -25.64 8.65
C ALA A 43 5.77 -24.52 9.69
N ALA A 44 5.37 -24.83 10.93
CA ALA A 44 5.36 -23.87 12.02
C ALA A 44 6.78 -23.37 12.36
N ALA A 45 7.77 -24.28 12.44
CA ALA A 45 9.16 -23.92 12.67
C ALA A 45 9.72 -23.01 11.56
N ILE A 46 9.42 -23.33 10.29
CA ILE A 46 9.81 -22.49 9.15
C ILE A 46 9.14 -21.11 9.25
N ALA A 47 7.83 -21.06 9.52
CA ALA A 47 7.08 -19.81 9.61
C ALA A 47 7.59 -18.91 10.74
N VAL A 48 7.90 -19.50 11.91
CA VAL A 48 8.50 -18.78 13.03
C VAL A 48 9.91 -18.29 12.68
N GLY A 49 10.74 -19.13 12.07
CA GLY A 49 12.08 -18.74 11.61
C GLY A 49 12.03 -17.54 10.66
N VAL A 50 11.18 -17.59 9.63
CA VAL A 50 10.97 -16.49 8.69
C VAL A 50 10.46 -15.23 9.40
N ALA A 51 9.46 -15.36 10.28
CA ALA A 51 8.89 -14.23 11.00
C ALA A 51 9.89 -13.53 11.94
N LEU A 52 10.84 -14.28 12.50
CA LEU A 52 11.90 -13.74 13.36
C LEU A 52 13.02 -13.06 12.56
N SER A 53 13.34 -13.56 11.37
CA SER A 53 14.35 -12.98 10.47
C SER A 53 13.92 -11.67 9.80
N MET A 54 12.61 -11.40 9.71
CA MET A 54 12.11 -10.15 9.15
C MET A 54 12.37 -8.96 10.11
N PRO A 55 12.91 -7.84 9.60
CA PRO A 55 13.17 -6.64 10.39
C PRO A 55 11.86 -6.02 10.90
N ASN A 56 11.94 -5.32 12.03
CA ASN A 56 10.80 -4.57 12.55
C ASN A 56 10.65 -3.26 11.79
N ILE A 57 9.41 -2.91 11.43
CA ILE A 57 9.05 -1.65 10.80
C ILE A 57 8.11 -0.90 11.73
N TYR A 58 8.35 0.39 11.88
CA TYR A 58 7.60 1.29 12.76
C TYR A 58 6.90 2.38 11.95
N GLN A 59 5.73 2.80 12.42
CA GLN A 59 4.91 3.79 11.72
C GLN A 59 4.81 5.08 12.52
N SER A 60 5.07 6.22 11.88
CA SER A 60 4.71 7.54 12.39
C SER A 60 3.55 8.09 11.59
N ARG A 61 2.61 8.77 12.26
CA ARG A 61 1.46 9.41 11.61
C ARG A 61 1.37 10.87 12.01
N VAL A 62 0.87 11.69 11.08
CA VAL A 62 0.52 13.09 11.31
C VAL A 62 -0.90 13.31 10.81
N LEU A 63 -1.75 13.92 11.64
CA LEU A 63 -3.09 14.32 11.26
C LEU A 63 -3.10 15.81 10.89
N LEU A 64 -3.58 16.09 9.69
CA LEU A 64 -3.56 17.41 9.07
C LEU A 64 -4.98 17.88 8.75
N ALA A 65 -5.28 19.15 9.03
CA ALA A 65 -6.49 19.82 8.60
C ALA A 65 -6.21 20.81 7.46
N PRO A 66 -7.10 20.97 6.47
CA PRO A 66 -6.97 22.00 5.44
C PRO A 66 -6.94 23.41 6.03
N ALA A 67 -5.92 24.20 5.69
CA ALA A 67 -5.77 25.55 6.24
C ALA A 67 -6.86 26.56 5.75
N GLU A 68 -7.52 26.28 4.61
CA GLU A 68 -8.53 27.15 4.01
C GLU A 68 -9.89 27.14 4.74
N SER A 69 -10.08 26.19 5.66
CA SER A 69 -11.32 25.97 6.38
C SER A 69 -11.74 27.13 7.30
N GLU A 70 -10.87 28.12 7.54
CA GLU A 70 -11.18 29.34 8.31
C GLU A 70 -11.69 30.53 7.49
N SER A 71 -11.76 30.44 6.16
CA SER A 71 -12.20 31.55 5.29
C SER A 71 -13.73 31.78 5.29
N GLY A 72 -14.47 31.19 6.24
CA GLY A 72 -15.93 31.10 6.26
C GLY A 72 -16.68 32.33 6.77
N GLY A 73 -15.99 33.38 7.25
CA GLY A 73 -16.62 34.57 7.81
C GLY A 73 -16.96 35.63 6.75
N GLY A 74 -18.16 35.58 6.17
CA GLY A 74 -18.76 36.69 5.40
C GLY A 74 -18.77 36.51 3.87
N LEU A 75 -17.64 36.15 3.26
CA LEU A 75 -17.55 35.93 1.80
C LEU A 75 -18.12 34.56 1.37
N ALA A 76 -17.97 33.52 2.19
CA ALA A 76 -18.59 32.22 1.95
C ALA A 76 -20.12 32.27 2.02
N ALA A 77 -20.68 33.19 2.81
CA ALA A 77 -22.13 33.43 2.88
C ALA A 77 -22.66 34.11 1.59
N LEU A 78 -21.91 35.05 1.03
CA LEU A 78 -22.23 35.70 -0.26
C LEU A 78 -22.03 34.73 -1.44
N ALA A 79 -20.95 33.93 -1.41
CA ALA A 79 -20.71 32.86 -2.37
C ALA A 79 -21.74 31.73 -2.27
N GLY A 80 -22.28 31.44 -1.08
CA GLY A 80 -23.40 30.52 -0.88
C GLY A 80 -24.71 31.02 -1.49
N GLN A 81 -24.99 32.34 -1.42
CA GLN A 81 -26.13 32.96 -2.08
C GLN A 81 -26.02 32.92 -3.62
N MET A 82 -24.82 33.09 -4.19
CA MET A 82 -24.58 32.85 -5.63
C MET A 82 -24.48 31.36 -5.99
N GLY A 83 -24.06 30.51 -5.06
CA GLY A 83 -23.94 29.06 -5.22
C GLY A 83 -25.30 28.36 -5.33
N GLY A 84 -26.33 28.87 -4.65
CA GLY A 84 -27.71 28.39 -4.80
C GLY A 84 -28.30 28.57 -6.21
N LEU A 85 -27.79 29.54 -6.98
CA LEU A 85 -28.16 29.72 -8.38
C LEU A 85 -27.32 28.85 -9.32
N ALA A 86 -26.06 28.56 -8.97
CA ALA A 86 -25.19 27.66 -9.72
C ALA A 86 -25.64 26.19 -9.64
N SER A 87 -26.18 25.75 -8.50
CA SER A 87 -26.80 24.43 -8.36
C SER A 87 -28.06 24.25 -9.22
N LEU A 88 -28.81 25.32 -9.47
CA LEU A 88 -29.98 25.30 -10.37
C LEU A 88 -29.57 25.25 -11.86
N ALA A 89 -28.36 25.71 -12.20
CA ALA A 89 -27.78 25.62 -13.54
C ALA A 89 -27.04 24.30 -13.82
N GLY A 90 -27.12 23.32 -12.90
CA GLY A 90 -26.47 22.01 -13.05
C GLY A 90 -24.96 22.00 -12.78
N VAL A 91 -24.40 23.09 -12.25
CA VAL A 91 -22.97 23.20 -11.92
C VAL A 91 -22.80 23.04 -10.42
N SER A 92 -22.59 21.80 -9.99
CA SER A 92 -22.24 21.46 -8.60
C SER A 92 -20.88 22.07 -8.24
N LEU A 93 -20.88 23.16 -7.47
CA LEU A 93 -19.66 23.72 -6.86
C LEU A 93 -19.05 22.82 -5.75
N GLY A 94 -19.56 21.60 -5.56
CA GLY A 94 -19.09 20.65 -4.54
C GLY A 94 -18.23 19.50 -5.04
N ASP A 95 -18.01 19.34 -6.36
CA ASP A 95 -17.41 18.08 -6.88
C ASP A 95 -16.40 18.28 -8.04
N GLY A 96 -16.08 19.52 -8.44
CA GLY A 96 -15.34 19.79 -9.69
C GLY A 96 -14.06 20.62 -9.58
N LYS A 97 -13.81 21.34 -8.49
CA LYS A 97 -12.56 22.09 -8.28
C LYS A 97 -11.80 21.48 -7.12
N ALA A 98 -10.60 20.96 -7.41
CA ALA A 98 -9.66 20.50 -6.40
C ALA A 98 -9.38 21.65 -5.41
N SER A 99 -9.65 21.43 -4.13
CA SER A 99 -9.28 22.38 -3.08
C SER A 99 -7.76 22.49 -2.98
N LYS A 100 -7.24 23.53 -2.30
CA LYS A 100 -5.79 23.63 -2.06
C LYS A 100 -5.25 22.39 -1.35
N SER A 101 -6.01 21.82 -0.43
CA SER A 101 -5.65 20.56 0.23
C SER A 101 -5.57 19.38 -0.73
N ASP A 102 -6.46 19.29 -1.72
CA ASP A 102 -6.40 18.23 -2.75
C ASP A 102 -5.15 18.40 -3.62
N ILE A 103 -4.90 19.63 -4.06
CA ILE A 103 -3.69 19.97 -4.83
C ILE A 103 -2.43 19.66 -4.02
N ALA A 104 -2.42 19.98 -2.73
CA ALA A 104 -1.29 19.70 -1.85
C ALA A 104 -1.08 18.18 -1.67
N VAL A 105 -2.15 17.37 -1.55
CA VAL A 105 -2.02 15.91 -1.53
C VAL A 105 -1.36 15.40 -2.81
N GLU A 106 -1.78 15.90 -3.97
CA GLU A 106 -1.21 15.50 -5.27
C GLU A 106 0.24 15.98 -5.44
N ILE A 107 0.59 17.17 -4.94
CA ILE A 107 1.99 17.64 -4.89
C ILE A 107 2.82 16.70 -4.03
N GLY A 108 2.35 16.35 -2.83
CA GLY A 108 3.05 15.44 -1.91
C GLY A 108 3.30 14.05 -2.49
N LYS A 109 2.41 13.57 -3.36
CA LYS A 109 2.55 12.29 -4.08
C LYS A 109 3.37 12.38 -5.37
N SER A 110 3.62 13.59 -5.87
CA SER A 110 4.29 13.76 -7.15
C SER A 110 5.76 13.32 -7.10
N ARG A 111 6.25 12.74 -8.21
CA ARG A 111 7.66 12.34 -8.35
C ARG A 111 8.61 13.51 -8.10
N GLN A 112 8.31 14.68 -8.66
CA GLN A 112 9.17 15.86 -8.53
C GLN A 112 9.36 16.28 -7.08
N PHE A 113 8.27 16.35 -6.31
CA PHE A 113 8.32 16.72 -4.90
C PHE A 113 9.07 15.67 -4.07
N VAL A 114 8.68 14.40 -4.18
CA VAL A 114 9.27 13.31 -3.40
C VAL A 114 10.76 13.17 -3.66
N THR A 115 11.21 13.18 -4.91
CA THR A 115 12.63 13.11 -5.23
C THR A 115 13.39 14.33 -4.69
N SER A 116 12.80 15.53 -4.81
CA SER A 116 13.42 16.76 -4.28
C SER A 116 13.53 16.73 -2.75
N PHE A 117 12.52 16.20 -2.07
CA PHE A 117 12.51 15.96 -0.62
C PHE A 117 13.64 15.00 -0.21
N ILE A 118 13.74 13.85 -0.88
CA ILE A 118 14.78 12.84 -0.60
C ILE A 118 16.18 13.44 -0.74
N ARG A 119 16.45 14.14 -1.84
CA ARG A 119 17.77 14.75 -2.10
C ARG A 119 18.09 15.88 -1.13
N ARG A 120 17.11 16.73 -0.81
CA ARG A 120 17.27 17.84 0.14
C ARG A 120 17.69 17.36 1.52
N HIS A 121 17.09 16.26 1.98
CA HIS A 121 17.35 15.68 3.30
C HIS A 121 18.39 14.55 3.28
N GLN A 122 19.03 14.29 2.14
CA GLN A 122 20.07 13.25 1.96
C GLN A 122 19.62 11.85 2.40
N LEU A 123 18.39 11.47 2.03
CA LEU A 123 17.76 10.24 2.49
C LEU A 123 18.10 9.01 1.63
N GLU A 124 18.87 9.17 0.54
CA GLU A 124 19.11 8.12 -0.46
C GLU A 124 19.70 6.84 0.15
N VAL A 125 20.73 7.00 0.99
CA VAL A 125 21.41 5.88 1.64
C VAL A 125 20.49 5.18 2.62
N ALA A 126 19.82 5.96 3.49
CA ALA A 126 18.90 5.40 4.46
C ALA A 126 17.73 4.69 3.78
N LEU A 127 17.20 5.25 2.68
CA LEU A 127 16.06 4.70 1.98
C LEU A 127 16.36 3.39 1.26
N LEU A 128 17.50 3.30 0.55
CA LEU A 128 17.78 2.16 -0.34
C LEU A 128 18.76 1.14 0.24
N ALA A 129 19.68 1.55 1.11
CA ALA A 129 20.70 0.65 1.65
C ALA A 129 20.34 0.11 3.04
N SER A 130 19.28 0.57 3.70
CA SER A 130 18.92 0.06 5.02
C SER A 130 18.20 -1.28 4.96
N THR A 131 18.64 -2.23 5.78
CA THR A 131 18.03 -3.56 5.96
C THR A 131 17.40 -3.74 7.34
N GLY A 132 17.69 -2.82 8.26
CA GLY A 132 17.17 -2.88 9.61
C GLY A 132 17.64 -1.71 10.47
N TRP A 133 17.36 -1.83 11.76
CA TRP A 133 17.72 -0.84 12.75
C TRP A 133 18.11 -1.53 14.06
N ASP A 134 19.22 -1.08 14.64
CA ASP A 134 19.70 -1.56 15.92
C ASP A 134 19.21 -0.63 17.04
N LYS A 135 18.42 -1.22 17.96
CA LYS A 135 17.82 -0.49 19.08
C LYS A 135 18.83 -0.03 20.13
N GLN A 136 19.96 -0.70 20.27
CA GLN A 136 20.99 -0.38 21.26
C GLN A 136 21.89 0.75 20.77
N SER A 137 22.36 0.67 19.52
CA SER A 137 23.22 1.69 18.93
C SER A 137 22.44 2.89 18.38
N GLY A 138 21.15 2.71 18.10
CA GLY A 138 20.31 3.70 17.43
C GLY A 138 20.61 3.86 15.93
N GLN A 139 21.51 3.06 15.38
CA GLN A 139 21.98 3.17 13.99
C GLN A 139 21.21 2.22 13.06
N LEU A 140 21.17 2.61 11.78
CA LEU A 140 20.63 1.77 10.72
C LEU A 140 21.64 0.68 10.37
N THR A 141 21.12 -0.54 10.17
CA THR A 141 21.90 -1.63 9.58
C THR A 141 21.88 -1.45 8.07
N LEU A 142 23.06 -1.27 7.47
CA LEU A 142 23.19 -1.05 6.04
C LEU A 142 23.63 -2.34 5.32
N ASP A 143 23.10 -2.52 4.12
CA ASP A 143 23.58 -3.50 3.15
C ASP A 143 24.88 -3.00 2.52
N THR A 144 25.99 -3.65 2.87
CA THR A 144 27.32 -3.31 2.37
C THR A 144 27.52 -3.67 0.91
N ASP A 145 26.66 -4.52 0.34
CA ASP A 145 26.71 -4.89 -1.08
C ASP A 145 26.08 -3.78 -1.96
N LEU A 146 25.24 -2.93 -1.36
CA LEU A 146 24.65 -1.77 -2.02
C LEU A 146 25.48 -0.49 -1.80
N TYR A 147 25.96 -0.28 -0.58
CA TYR A 147 26.62 0.96 -0.18
C TYR A 147 27.80 0.72 0.77
N ASP A 148 28.95 1.29 0.45
CA ASP A 148 30.13 1.27 1.33
C ASP A 148 30.11 2.50 2.26
N PRO A 149 29.85 2.32 3.58
CA PRO A 149 29.79 3.42 4.53
C PRO A 149 31.15 4.04 4.84
N ARG A 150 32.26 3.34 4.61
CA ARG A 150 33.61 3.86 4.85
C ARG A 150 34.03 4.80 3.73
N ARG A 151 33.75 4.42 2.48
CA ARG A 151 34.06 5.20 1.28
C ARG A 151 32.98 6.21 0.93
N LYS A 152 31.79 6.09 1.54
CA LYS A 152 30.58 6.87 1.26
C LYS A 152 30.15 6.79 -0.21
N GLN A 153 30.21 5.60 -0.79
CA GLN A 153 29.97 5.37 -2.20
C GLN A 153 29.02 4.19 -2.42
N TRP A 154 28.18 4.30 -3.44
CA TRP A 154 27.38 3.18 -3.95
C TRP A 154 28.31 2.17 -4.62
N VAL A 155 28.18 0.90 -4.25
CA VAL A 155 29.01 -0.21 -4.75
C VAL A 155 28.18 -1.31 -5.43
N ARG A 156 26.87 -1.06 -5.61
CA ARG A 156 25.93 -1.99 -6.23
C ARG A 156 26.34 -2.39 -7.65
N GLU A 157 26.12 -3.66 -7.98
CA GLU A 157 26.25 -4.17 -9.35
C GLU A 157 25.05 -3.71 -10.20
N VAL A 158 25.33 -3.03 -11.32
CA VAL A 158 24.31 -2.52 -12.25
C VAL A 158 24.57 -3.04 -13.66
N LYS A 159 23.51 -3.12 -14.47
CA LYS A 159 23.67 -3.55 -15.86
C LYS A 159 24.48 -2.51 -16.66
N PRO A 160 25.15 -2.91 -17.75
CA PRO A 160 25.84 -1.96 -18.62
C PRO A 160 24.90 -0.86 -19.10
N GLY A 161 25.25 0.40 -18.83
CA GLY A 161 24.46 1.59 -19.17
C GLY A 161 23.52 2.09 -18.06
N GLU A 162 23.42 1.41 -16.93
CA GLU A 162 22.69 1.88 -15.75
C GLU A 162 23.62 2.65 -14.78
N SER A 163 23.04 3.54 -13.98
CA SER A 163 23.77 4.36 -13.01
C SER A 163 24.02 3.60 -11.72
N VAL A 164 25.27 3.61 -11.25
CA VAL A 164 25.64 3.11 -9.91
C VAL A 164 24.97 3.94 -8.81
N GLU A 165 24.81 5.25 -9.02
CA GLU A 165 24.01 6.08 -8.12
C GLU A 165 22.51 5.86 -8.36
N PRO A 166 21.68 5.84 -7.30
CA PRO A 166 20.24 5.75 -7.41
C PRO A 166 19.63 6.82 -8.30
N THR A 167 18.80 6.36 -9.23
CA THR A 167 18.02 7.24 -10.08
C THR A 167 16.83 7.83 -9.32
N ASP A 168 16.33 8.98 -9.80
CA ASP A 168 15.14 9.62 -9.23
C ASP A 168 13.92 8.69 -9.22
N TRP A 169 13.83 7.77 -10.19
CA TRP A 169 12.77 6.78 -10.27
C TRP A 169 12.86 5.74 -9.16
N GLU A 170 14.06 5.20 -8.89
CA GLU A 170 14.28 4.24 -7.80
C GLU A 170 13.98 4.86 -6.44
N LEU A 171 14.45 6.10 -6.23
CA LEU A 171 14.19 6.87 -5.01
C LEU A 171 12.69 7.12 -4.82
N TYR A 172 12.00 7.56 -5.86
CA TYR A 172 10.56 7.78 -5.82
C TYR A 172 9.80 6.49 -5.50
N LYS A 173 10.13 5.38 -6.19
CA LYS A 173 9.46 4.10 -5.98
C LYS A 173 9.61 3.63 -4.53
N ALA A 174 10.85 3.59 -4.02
CA ALA A 174 11.12 3.14 -2.65
C ALA A 174 10.40 4.01 -1.60
N PHE A 175 10.42 5.33 -1.77
CA PHE A 175 9.75 6.23 -0.84
C PHE A 175 8.22 6.12 -0.92
N SER A 176 7.66 5.96 -2.12
CA SER A 176 6.21 5.82 -2.31
C SER A 176 5.63 4.53 -1.73
N GLU A 177 6.43 3.47 -1.58
CA GLU A 177 6.00 2.22 -0.95
C GLU A 177 5.92 2.32 0.59
N MET A 178 6.69 3.25 1.19
CA MET A 178 6.71 3.47 2.64
C MET A 178 5.87 4.65 3.11
N MET A 179 5.44 5.52 2.20
CA MET A 179 4.69 6.74 2.50
C MET A 179 3.27 6.66 1.96
N ALA A 180 2.29 7.02 2.79
CA ALA A 180 0.91 7.21 2.38
C ALA A 180 0.40 8.58 2.82
N LEU A 181 -0.34 9.23 1.93
CA LEU A 181 -0.99 10.52 2.18
C LEU A 181 -2.45 10.41 1.78
N ASP A 182 -3.31 10.17 2.78
CA ASP A 182 -4.70 9.80 2.56
C ASP A 182 -5.64 10.89 3.08
N LYS A 183 -6.53 11.36 2.21
CA LYS A 183 -7.58 12.32 2.58
C LYS A 183 -8.87 11.58 2.87
N ASP A 184 -9.41 11.78 4.06
CA ASP A 184 -10.76 11.34 4.41
C ASP A 184 -11.79 12.25 3.72
N LYS A 185 -12.59 11.68 2.82
CA LYS A 185 -13.54 12.44 1.99
C LYS A 185 -14.67 13.09 2.79
N LYS A 186 -14.95 12.62 4.01
CA LYS A 186 -16.08 13.12 4.84
C LYS A 186 -15.65 14.30 5.70
N SER A 187 -14.52 14.17 6.37
CA SER A 187 -13.96 15.16 7.28
C SER A 187 -13.03 16.16 6.58
N GLY A 188 -12.50 15.80 5.40
CA GLY A 188 -11.49 16.58 4.70
C GLY A 188 -10.10 16.52 5.35
N LEU A 189 -9.95 15.78 6.46
CA LEU A 189 -8.67 15.60 7.14
C LEU A 189 -7.74 14.72 6.31
N VAL A 190 -6.45 15.02 6.39
CA VAL A 190 -5.40 14.29 5.69
C VAL A 190 -4.51 13.60 6.70
N THR A 191 -4.23 12.32 6.49
CA THR A 191 -3.30 11.54 7.31
C THR A 191 -2.06 11.26 6.50
N LEU A 192 -0.91 11.76 6.97
CA LEU A 192 0.41 11.32 6.50
C LEU A 192 0.84 10.12 7.34
N SER A 193 1.25 9.04 6.68
CA SER A 193 1.83 7.85 7.30
C SER A 193 3.18 7.56 6.67
N LEU A 194 4.18 7.30 7.51
CA LEU A 194 5.49 6.79 7.08
C LEU A 194 5.82 5.51 7.84
N ASP A 195 6.27 4.49 7.11
CA ASP A 195 6.67 3.18 7.62
C ASP A 195 8.18 2.99 7.44
N PHE A 196 8.99 2.98 8.49
CA PHE A 196 10.46 2.80 8.36
C PHE A 196 11.09 1.98 9.51
N TYR A 197 12.33 1.55 9.34
CA TYR A 197 13.04 0.70 10.31
C TYR A 197 13.34 1.41 11.63
N SER A 198 13.71 2.70 11.59
CA SER A 198 14.08 3.47 12.77
C SER A 198 12.91 4.35 13.21
N PRO A 199 12.36 4.17 14.42
CA PRO A 199 11.20 4.94 14.89
C PRO A 199 11.50 6.45 15.00
N VAL A 200 12.75 6.81 15.29
CA VAL A 200 13.20 8.22 15.37
C VAL A 200 13.22 8.85 13.99
N LEU A 201 13.78 8.16 12.98
CA LEU A 201 13.81 8.65 11.61
C LEU A 201 12.41 8.71 11.00
N THR A 202 11.54 7.73 11.29
CA THR A 202 10.15 7.76 10.81
C THR A 202 9.43 9.04 11.25
N LYS A 203 9.57 9.42 12.53
CA LYS A 203 9.01 10.66 13.08
C LYS A 203 9.63 11.88 12.41
N GLN A 204 10.96 11.92 12.33
CA GLN A 204 11.69 13.05 11.75
C GLN A 204 11.32 13.29 10.28
N TRP A 205 11.23 12.22 9.48
CA TRP A 205 10.86 12.31 8.08
C TRP A 205 9.42 12.78 7.92
N ALA A 206 8.51 12.39 8.82
CA ALA A 206 7.13 12.86 8.81
C ALA A 206 7.06 14.37 9.04
N ASP A 207 7.79 14.89 10.02
CA ASP A 207 7.83 16.34 10.29
C ASP A 207 8.39 17.11 9.10
N TRP A 208 9.55 16.67 8.57
CA TRP A 208 10.17 17.33 7.42
C TRP A 208 9.28 17.28 6.19
N PHE A 209 8.58 16.17 5.96
CA PHE A 209 7.69 16.03 4.82
C PHE A 209 6.54 17.03 4.89
N VAL A 210 5.91 17.20 6.07
CA VAL A 210 4.83 18.19 6.27
C VAL A 210 5.35 19.62 6.09
N GLN A 211 6.53 19.92 6.63
CA GLN A 211 7.16 21.24 6.47
C GLN A 211 7.45 21.54 5.00
N ASP A 212 8.09 20.61 4.30
CA ASP A 212 8.44 20.75 2.89
C ASP A 212 7.21 20.81 2.00
N LEU A 213 6.15 20.08 2.34
CA LEU A 213 4.90 20.11 1.59
C LEU A 213 4.20 21.46 1.71
N ASN A 214 4.11 22.00 2.92
CA ASN A 214 3.61 23.36 3.13
C ASN A 214 4.46 24.40 2.39
N GLN A 215 5.79 24.26 2.45
CA GLN A 215 6.72 25.14 1.73
C GLN A 215 6.49 25.07 0.20
N ALA A 216 6.38 23.87 -0.37
CA ALA A 216 6.20 23.69 -1.81
C ALA A 216 4.89 24.31 -2.32
N VAL A 217 3.80 24.16 -1.57
CA VAL A 217 2.51 24.79 -1.92
C VAL A 217 2.60 26.31 -1.81
N ARG A 218 3.29 26.85 -0.79
CA ARG A 218 3.52 28.29 -0.65
C ARG A 218 4.33 28.85 -1.81
N GLU A 219 5.46 28.24 -2.12
CA GLU A 219 6.33 28.71 -3.21
C GLU A 219 5.59 28.71 -4.54
N ARG A 220 4.79 27.68 -4.80
CA ARG A 220 3.95 27.61 -6.00
C ARG A 220 2.98 28.79 -6.08
N ASP A 221 2.20 29.01 -5.02
CA ASP A 221 1.19 30.08 -4.99
C ASP A 221 1.83 31.47 -5.01
N GLN A 222 2.99 31.66 -4.39
CA GLN A 222 3.75 32.92 -4.49
C GLN A 222 4.19 33.19 -5.93
N ILE A 223 4.71 32.18 -6.63
CA ILE A 223 5.15 32.30 -8.03
C ILE A 223 3.94 32.61 -8.94
N GLU A 224 2.83 31.91 -8.75
CA GLU A 224 1.59 32.13 -9.51
C GLU A 224 1.02 33.53 -9.24
N ALA A 225 0.90 33.95 -7.98
CA ALA A 225 0.37 35.25 -7.60
C ALA A 225 1.23 36.40 -8.14
N ARG A 226 2.57 36.33 -8.04
CA ARG A 226 3.47 37.34 -8.60
C ARG A 226 3.29 37.48 -10.11
N LYS A 227 3.28 36.36 -10.84
CA LYS A 227 3.04 36.35 -12.30
C LYS A 227 1.69 36.98 -12.67
N ASN A 228 0.64 36.68 -11.90
CA ASN A 228 -0.69 37.23 -12.13
C ASN A 228 -0.73 38.74 -11.85
N ILE A 229 -0.13 39.21 -10.77
CA ILE A 229 -0.03 40.65 -10.43
C ILE A 229 0.71 41.41 -11.53
N ASP A 230 1.85 40.89 -11.99
CA ASP A 230 2.63 41.49 -13.08
C ASP A 230 1.82 41.58 -14.38
N TYR A 231 1.03 40.54 -14.70
CA TYR A 231 0.15 40.54 -15.86
C TYR A 231 -0.97 41.59 -15.74
N LEU A 232 -1.63 41.65 -14.58
CA LEU A 232 -2.73 42.58 -14.34
C LEU A 232 -2.27 44.05 -14.38
N HIS A 233 -1.10 44.36 -13.82
CA HIS A 233 -0.52 45.70 -13.94
C HIS A 233 -0.25 46.10 -15.40
N LYS A 234 0.25 45.17 -16.23
CA LYS A 234 0.46 45.43 -17.66
C LYS A 234 -0.86 45.70 -18.40
N GLN A 235 -1.92 44.95 -18.11
CA GLN A 235 -3.24 45.15 -18.74
C GLN A 235 -3.91 46.45 -18.28
N GLN A 236 -3.78 46.79 -16.99
CA GLN A 236 -4.32 48.04 -16.44
C GLN A 236 -3.67 49.27 -17.10
N ALA A 237 -2.37 49.25 -17.35
CA ALA A 237 -1.65 50.33 -18.03
C ALA A 237 -2.08 50.51 -19.50
N GLN A 238 -2.58 49.46 -20.15
CA GLN A 238 -3.02 49.46 -21.55
C GLN A 238 -4.52 49.77 -21.72
N THR A 239 -5.27 49.84 -20.62
CA THR A 239 -6.74 49.98 -20.65
C THR A 239 -7.19 51.36 -20.19
N ALA A 240 -7.81 52.12 -21.09
CA ALA A 240 -8.28 53.48 -20.81
C ALA A 240 -9.62 53.54 -20.06
N LEU A 241 -10.40 52.45 -20.06
CA LEU A 241 -11.74 52.44 -19.49
C LEU A 241 -11.69 52.30 -17.95
N ALA A 242 -12.19 53.31 -17.23
CA ALA A 242 -12.18 53.35 -15.76
C ALA A 242 -12.88 52.15 -15.09
N SER A 243 -13.96 51.63 -15.69
CA SER A 243 -14.66 50.46 -15.14
C SER A 243 -13.79 49.19 -15.16
N MET A 244 -12.95 48.99 -16.18
CA MET A 244 -12.01 47.87 -16.22
C MET A 244 -10.84 48.06 -15.24
N GLN A 245 -10.40 49.30 -15.01
CA GLN A 245 -9.37 49.58 -14.01
C GLN A 245 -9.80 49.16 -12.59
N ASN A 246 -11.08 49.34 -12.26
CA ASN A 246 -11.63 48.88 -10.99
C ASN A 246 -11.59 47.34 -10.88
N VAL A 247 -11.97 46.63 -11.96
CA VAL A 247 -11.90 45.16 -11.98
C VAL A 247 -10.46 44.67 -11.83
N PHE A 248 -9.50 45.26 -12.54
CA PHE A 248 -8.08 44.90 -12.40
C PHE A 248 -7.56 45.17 -10.99
N SER A 249 -7.94 46.30 -10.38
CA SER A 249 -7.53 46.63 -9.01
C SER A 249 -8.07 45.61 -8.00
N GLN A 250 -9.32 45.18 -8.14
CA GLN A 250 -9.90 44.11 -7.31
C GLN A 250 -9.18 42.77 -7.49
N LEU A 251 -8.82 42.41 -8.73
CA LEU A 251 -8.06 41.18 -8.99
C LEU A 251 -6.64 41.26 -8.41
N ILE A 252 -5.97 42.41 -8.54
CA ILE A 252 -4.65 42.66 -7.94
C ILE A 252 -4.74 42.56 -6.42
N GLU A 253 -5.76 43.15 -5.79
CA GLU A 253 -5.99 43.04 -4.35
C GLU A 253 -6.15 41.57 -3.93
N GLN A 254 -6.95 40.80 -4.67
CA GLN A 254 -7.13 39.37 -4.42
C GLN A 254 -5.80 38.59 -4.52
N GLN A 255 -5.02 38.82 -5.57
CA GLN A 255 -3.71 38.15 -5.74
C GLN A 255 -2.70 38.60 -4.67
N THR A 256 -2.72 39.88 -4.29
CA THR A 256 -1.85 40.43 -3.24
C THR A 256 -2.16 39.81 -1.89
N LYS A 257 -3.45 39.60 -1.57
CA LYS A 257 -3.86 38.86 -0.37
C LYS A 257 -3.32 37.43 -0.38
N THR A 258 -3.44 36.72 -1.50
CA THR A 258 -2.87 35.37 -1.64
C THR A 258 -1.36 35.37 -1.43
N LEU A 259 -0.63 36.29 -2.07
CA LEU A 259 0.81 36.43 -1.94
C LEU A 259 1.22 36.71 -0.49
N MET A 260 0.57 37.68 0.16
CA MET A 260 0.81 38.03 1.55
C MET A 260 0.60 36.84 2.48
N LEU A 261 -0.49 36.09 2.33
CA LEU A 261 -0.76 34.90 3.15
C LEU A 261 0.31 33.82 2.93
N ALA A 262 0.71 33.59 1.68
CA ALA A 262 1.74 32.59 1.35
C ALA A 262 3.15 32.99 1.85
N GLU A 263 3.43 34.29 2.03
CA GLU A 263 4.69 34.78 2.59
C GLU A 263 4.77 34.60 4.11
N VAL A 264 3.66 34.79 4.85
CA VAL A 264 3.68 34.82 6.32
C VAL A 264 3.21 33.54 7.00
N GLN A 265 2.35 32.73 6.36
CA GLN A 265 1.76 31.55 7.00
C GLN A 265 2.63 30.31 6.80
N GLN A 266 3.24 29.78 7.86
CA GLN A 266 4.02 28.54 7.75
C GLN A 266 3.14 27.33 7.43
N GLU A 267 1.99 27.19 8.10
CA GLU A 267 0.97 26.17 7.89
C GLU A 267 -0.07 26.60 6.84
N TYR A 268 0.39 26.76 5.59
CA TYR A 268 -0.40 27.39 4.52
C TYR A 268 -1.36 26.46 3.78
N ALA A 269 -0.97 25.20 3.56
CA ALA A 269 -1.84 24.19 2.94
C ALA A 269 -2.52 23.34 4.01
N PHE A 270 -1.74 22.97 5.03
CA PHE A 270 -2.17 22.10 6.11
C PHE A 270 -1.76 22.66 7.46
N ARG A 271 -2.68 22.56 8.42
CA ARG A 271 -2.44 22.75 9.84
C ARG A 271 -2.28 21.42 10.53
N THR A 272 -1.30 21.33 11.41
CA THR A 272 -1.04 20.09 12.15
C THR A 272 -2.02 19.97 13.32
N ILE A 273 -2.91 18.98 13.27
CA ILE A 273 -3.84 18.67 14.35
C ILE A 273 -3.20 17.72 15.35
N ASP A 274 -2.55 16.67 14.85
CA ASP A 274 -1.83 15.69 15.66
C ASP A 274 -0.41 15.53 15.09
N PRO A 275 0.65 15.96 15.80
CA PRO A 275 2.02 15.92 15.31
C PRO A 275 2.60 14.50 15.30
N ALA A 276 3.71 14.32 14.56
CA ALA A 276 4.41 13.05 14.52
C ALA A 276 4.99 12.67 15.89
N VAL A 277 4.71 11.44 16.35
CA VAL A 277 5.27 10.88 17.57
C VAL A 277 6.21 9.72 17.25
N ILE A 278 7.20 9.49 18.12
CA ILE A 278 8.08 8.33 18.01
C ILE A 278 7.26 7.09 18.40
N PRO A 279 7.03 6.13 17.49
CA PRO A 279 6.25 4.95 17.80
C PRO A 279 6.97 4.03 18.79
N GLU A 280 6.25 3.61 19.83
CA GLU A 280 6.76 2.67 20.82
C GLU A 280 6.59 1.21 20.37
N GLU A 281 5.55 0.94 19.58
CA GLU A 281 5.22 -0.39 19.06
C GLU A 281 5.57 -0.52 17.58
N LYS A 282 6.01 -1.72 17.19
CA LYS A 282 6.24 -2.06 15.79
C LYS A 282 4.92 -2.27 15.06
N LEU A 283 4.86 -1.80 13.81
CA LEU A 283 3.72 -2.00 12.93
C LEU A 283 3.73 -3.40 12.29
N LYS A 284 4.89 -3.80 11.74
CA LYS A 284 5.07 -5.02 10.94
C LYS A 284 6.44 -5.66 11.23
N PRO A 285 6.60 -6.97 10.98
CA PRO A 285 5.54 -7.93 10.66
C PRO A 285 4.74 -8.35 11.90
N LYS A 286 3.46 -8.72 11.70
CA LYS A 286 2.63 -9.35 12.74
C LYS A 286 3.06 -10.81 12.93
N ARG A 287 4.17 -11.02 13.65
CA ARG A 287 4.84 -12.33 13.80
C ARG A 287 3.90 -13.44 14.27
N ALA A 288 3.00 -13.14 15.21
CA ALA A 288 2.00 -14.10 15.69
C ALA A 288 1.03 -14.55 14.58
N LEU A 289 0.60 -13.63 13.71
CA LEU A 289 -0.26 -13.93 12.58
C LEU A 289 0.47 -14.83 11.55
N ILE A 290 1.74 -14.55 11.25
CA ILE A 290 2.55 -15.36 10.34
C ILE A 290 2.72 -16.79 10.87
N ALA A 291 3.04 -16.94 12.15
CA ALA A 291 3.18 -18.25 12.80
C ALA A 291 1.86 -19.03 12.78
N ALA A 292 0.73 -18.37 13.09
CA ALA A 292 -0.60 -19.00 13.05
C ALA A 292 -0.96 -19.47 11.63
N LEU A 293 -0.79 -18.61 10.62
CA LEU A 293 -1.07 -18.96 9.22
C LEU A 293 -0.16 -20.08 8.72
N GLY A 294 1.13 -20.05 9.06
CA GLY A 294 2.08 -21.10 8.69
C GLY A 294 1.73 -22.45 9.32
N THR A 295 1.27 -22.45 10.58
CA THR A 295 0.82 -23.66 11.28
C THR A 295 -0.44 -24.23 10.63
N ILE A 296 -1.41 -23.38 10.32
CA ILE A 296 -2.66 -23.78 9.65
C ILE A 296 -2.34 -24.37 8.26
N ALA A 297 -1.53 -23.67 7.46
CA ALA A 297 -1.12 -24.14 6.14
C ALA A 297 -0.37 -25.49 6.21
N GLY A 298 0.51 -25.67 7.20
CA GLY A 298 1.21 -26.92 7.46
C GLY A 298 0.26 -28.08 7.80
N GLY A 299 -0.77 -27.83 8.60
CA GLY A 299 -1.81 -28.79 8.92
C GLY A 299 -2.59 -29.22 7.68
N PHE A 300 -3.03 -28.26 6.86
CA PHE A 300 -3.72 -28.55 5.59
C PHE A 300 -2.82 -29.32 4.61
N ALA A 301 -1.55 -28.93 4.46
CA ALA A 301 -0.60 -29.65 3.61
C ALA A 301 -0.37 -31.09 4.11
N GLY A 302 -0.28 -31.28 5.43
CA GLY A 302 -0.19 -32.61 6.05
C GLY A 302 -1.41 -33.47 5.75
N ILE A 303 -2.62 -32.92 5.87
CA ILE A 303 -3.88 -33.60 5.53
C ILE A 303 -3.89 -34.03 4.06
N LEU A 304 -3.57 -33.11 3.14
CA LEU A 304 -3.52 -33.39 1.70
C LEU A 304 -2.50 -34.50 1.37
N LEU A 305 -1.31 -34.45 1.96
CA LEU A 305 -0.27 -35.46 1.76
C LEU A 305 -0.73 -36.84 2.22
N VAL A 306 -1.46 -36.94 3.34
CA VAL A 306 -2.02 -38.22 3.81
C VAL A 306 -3.05 -38.77 2.81
N LEU A 307 -3.96 -37.93 2.31
CA LEU A 307 -5.00 -38.35 1.36
C LEU A 307 -4.40 -38.80 0.02
N VAL A 308 -3.45 -38.03 -0.53
CA VAL A 308 -2.74 -38.40 -1.76
C VAL A 308 -1.99 -39.71 -1.58
N ARG A 309 -1.25 -39.86 -0.46
CA ARG A 309 -0.54 -41.11 -0.15
C ARG A 309 -1.49 -42.31 -0.09
N GLN A 310 -2.69 -42.14 0.44
CA GLN A 310 -3.71 -43.20 0.47
C GLN A 310 -4.20 -43.55 -0.93
N GLN A 311 -4.59 -42.57 -1.75
CA GLN A 311 -5.07 -42.81 -3.13
C GLN A 311 -4.02 -43.53 -3.99
N TRP A 312 -2.73 -43.22 -3.78
CA TRP A 312 -1.64 -43.89 -4.49
C TRP A 312 -1.42 -45.33 -4.00
N ARG A 313 -1.76 -45.62 -2.73
CA ARG A 313 -1.72 -46.98 -2.18
C ARG A 313 -2.89 -47.82 -2.67
N THR A 314 -4.10 -47.26 -2.73
CA THR A 314 -5.29 -47.98 -3.23
C THR A 314 -5.16 -48.31 -4.72
N ARG A 315 -4.68 -47.38 -5.56
CA ARG A 315 -4.44 -47.63 -7.00
C ARG A 315 -3.41 -48.73 -7.29
N ARG A 316 -2.42 -48.93 -6.42
CA ARG A 316 -1.43 -50.02 -6.56
C ARG A 316 -1.97 -51.39 -6.09
N GLY A 317 -3.03 -51.42 -5.28
CA GLY A 317 -3.61 -52.66 -4.77
C GLY A 317 -4.58 -53.36 -5.75
N SER A 318 -5.24 -52.61 -6.65
CA SER A 318 -6.26 -53.17 -7.56
C SER A 318 -5.72 -53.71 -8.88
N GLY A 319 -4.40 -53.75 -9.09
CA GLY A 319 -3.77 -54.24 -10.32
C GLY A 319 -3.30 -55.71 -10.30
N GLY A 320 -3.60 -56.48 -9.24
CA GLY A 320 -2.90 -57.74 -8.95
C GLY A 320 -3.73 -59.03 -8.87
N THR A 321 -5.03 -59.04 -9.17
CA THR A 321 -5.86 -60.25 -8.95
C THR A 321 -6.84 -60.54 -10.09
N VAL A 322 -6.34 -60.92 -11.27
CA VAL A 322 -7.10 -61.81 -12.19
C VAL A 322 -6.11 -62.68 -12.97
N GLN A 323 -5.65 -63.77 -12.37
CA GLN A 323 -5.22 -65.01 -13.04
C GLN A 323 -4.82 -65.97 -11.92
N GLU A 324 -5.66 -66.99 -11.66
CA GLU A 324 -5.30 -68.37 -11.27
C GLU A 324 -6.53 -69.07 -10.65
N GLN A 325 -7.39 -69.64 -11.49
CA GLN A 325 -8.19 -70.81 -11.10
C GLN A 325 -7.93 -71.90 -12.14
N ALA A 326 -6.78 -72.55 -12.00
CA ALA A 326 -6.54 -73.88 -12.54
C ALA A 326 -7.15 -74.89 -11.56
N ASN A 327 -8.11 -75.70 -12.01
CA ASN A 327 -8.63 -76.84 -11.27
C ASN A 327 -7.94 -78.12 -11.79
N PRO A 328 -7.36 -78.99 -10.95
CA PRO A 328 -6.53 -80.10 -11.39
C PRO A 328 -7.36 -81.36 -11.69
N SER A 329 -6.75 -82.18 -12.54
CA SER A 329 -7.13 -83.52 -12.98
C SER A 329 -7.38 -84.53 -11.85
N VAL A 330 -8.34 -85.44 -12.04
CA VAL A 330 -8.26 -86.83 -11.58
C VAL A 330 -8.83 -87.73 -12.68
N GLY A 331 -8.07 -88.73 -13.11
CA GLY A 331 -8.45 -89.69 -14.14
C GLY A 331 -9.01 -91.00 -13.59
N ALA A 332 -9.76 -91.69 -14.46
CA ALA A 332 -9.71 -93.12 -14.76
C ALA A 332 -10.46 -93.32 -16.09
#